data_AF-A0A7C7QVV0-F1
#
_entry.id   AF-A0A7C7QVV0-F1
#
_cell.length_a   1.000
_cell.length_b   1.000
_cell.length_c   1.000
_cell.angle_alpha   90.00
_cell.angle_beta   90.00
_cell.angle_gamma   90.00
#
_symmetry.space_group_name_H-M   'P 1'
#
loop_
_entity.id
_entity.type
_entity.pdbx_description
1 polymer ?
#
loop_
_entity_poly.entity_id
_entity_poly.type
_entity_poly.pdbx_seq_one_letter_code
_entity_poly.pdbx_strand_id
1 'polypeptide(L)' 'MLVKGDVVKDIIESVKSLPFVEEVYLITPKEGADLGLRVKVKESTAEQIIELVDAINKVAMASDNPEDWVFVYWEWEEEK' A
#
# COMPACT_ATOMS: atom_id res chain seq x y z
N MET A 1 4.07 -19.39 6.75
CA MET A 1 5.04 -18.46 6.15
C MET A 1 4.33 -17.80 4.99
N LEU A 2 4.11 -16.48 5.06
CA LEU A 2 3.51 -15.72 3.96
C LEU A 2 4.61 -15.48 2.94
N VAL A 3 4.40 -15.90 1.69
CA VAL A 3 5.38 -15.63 0.62
C VAL A 3 5.24 -14.15 0.22
N LYS A 4 6.33 -13.48 -0.21
CA LYS A 4 6.29 -12.05 -0.62
C LYS A 4 5.11 -11.71 -1.55
N GLY A 5 4.71 -12.62 -2.44
CA GLY A 5 3.56 -12.43 -3.33
C GLY A 5 2.20 -12.35 -2.62
N ASP A 6 2.01 -13.11 -1.54
CA ASP A 6 0.78 -13.09 -0.74
C ASP A 6 0.68 -11.76 0.03
N VAL A 7 1.80 -11.28 0.59
CA VAL A 7 1.87 -9.99 1.30
C VAL A 7 1.53 -8.83 0.36
N VAL A 8 2.04 -8.84 -0.88
CA VAL A 8 1.71 -7.83 -1.90
C VAL A 8 0.21 -7.82 -2.20
N LYS A 9 -0.39 -9.00 -2.36
CA LYS A 9 -1.83 -9.12 -2.62
C LYS A 9 -2.64 -8.56 -1.45
N ASP A 10 -2.28 -8.92 -0.22
CA ASP A 10 -2.95 -8.46 0.99
C ASP A 10 -2.82 -6.94 1.18
N ILE A 11 -1.67 -6.34 0.83
CA ILE A 11 -1.51 -4.87 0.84
C ILE A 11 -2.49 -4.23 -0.14
N ILE A 12 -2.60 -4.75 -1.37
CA ILE A 12 -3.51 -4.19 -2.38
C ILE A 12 -4.98 -4.33 -1.93
N GLU A 13 -5.36 -5.47 -1.36
CA GLU A 13 -6.71 -5.70 -0.83
C GLU A 13 -7.01 -4.78 0.37
N SER A 14 -6.05 -4.63 1.29
CA SER A 14 -6.14 -3.71 2.43
C SER A 14 -6.37 -2.28 1.98
N VAL A 15 -5.57 -1.79 1.02
CA VAL A 15 -5.71 -0.42 0.48
C VAL A 15 -7.03 -0.25 -0.29
N LYS A 16 -7.43 -1.21 -1.12
CA LYS A 16 -8.72 -1.17 -1.84
C LYS A 16 -9.94 -1.21 -0.93
N SER A 17 -9.81 -1.72 0.29
CA SER A 17 -10.90 -1.78 1.26
C SER A 17 -11.22 -0.43 1.89
N LEU A 18 -10.35 0.57 1.73
CA LEU A 18 -10.52 1.90 2.28
C LEU A 18 -11.62 2.67 1.51
N PRO A 19 -12.59 3.28 2.21
CA PRO A 19 -13.80 3.81 1.59
C PRO A 19 -13.56 5.04 0.67
N PHE A 20 -12.41 5.69 0.82
CA PHE A 20 -12.01 6.86 0.04
C PHE A 20 -11.09 6.51 -1.15
N VAL A 21 -10.65 5.26 -1.24
CA VAL A 21 -9.83 4.76 -2.35
C VAL A 21 -10.76 4.35 -3.48
N GLU A 22 -10.55 4.93 -4.65
CA GLU A 22 -11.30 4.57 -5.87
C GLU A 22 -10.60 3.45 -6.62
N GLU A 23 -9.30 3.62 -6.85
CA GLU A 23 -8.51 2.71 -7.65
C GLU A 23 -7.10 2.56 -7.09
N VAL A 24 -6.53 1.37 -7.27
CA VAL A 24 -5.15 1.06 -6.91
C VAL A 24 -4.47 0.43 -8.11
N TYR A 25 -3.37 1.05 -8.53
CA TYR A 25 -2.57 0.66 -9.66
C TYR A 25 -1.20 0.16 -9.19
N LEU A 26 -0.71 -0.89 -9.83
CA LEU A 26 0.68 -1.31 -9.68
C LEU A 26 1.56 -0.43 -10.59
N ILE A 27 2.60 0.14 -10.01
CA ILE A 27 3.61 0.90 -10.74
C ILE A 27 4.98 0.25 -10.53
N THR A 28 5.94 0.59 -11.38
CA THR A 28 7.33 0.18 -11.20
C THR A 28 7.83 0.70 -9.84
N PRO A 29 8.30 -0.18 -8.94
CA PRO A 29 8.89 0.24 -7.67
C PRO A 29 10.10 1.14 -7.90
N LYS A 30 10.31 2.12 -7.02
CA LYS A 30 11.57 2.88 -6.98
C LYS A 30 12.70 2.02 -6.42
N GLU A 31 13.95 2.44 -6.68
CA GLU A 31 15.13 1.77 -6.12
C GLU A 31 15.00 1.64 -4.59
N GLY A 32 15.14 0.42 -4.09
CA GLY A 32 14.97 0.10 -2.67
C GLY A 32 13.54 -0.27 -2.23
N ALA A 33 12.56 -0.31 -3.13
CA ALA A 33 11.21 -0.80 -2.85
C ALA A 33 10.94 -2.16 -3.53
N ASP A 34 10.23 -3.05 -2.84
CA ASP A 34 9.72 -4.31 -3.38
C ASP A 34 8.41 -4.11 -4.16
N LEU A 35 7.61 -3.12 -3.78
CA LEU A 35 6.28 -2.85 -4.34
C LEU A 35 6.09 -1.37 -4.64
N GLY A 36 5.56 -1.05 -5.83
CA GLY A 36 5.14 0.29 -6.22
C GLY A 36 3.62 0.37 -6.36
N LEU A 37 2.97 1.29 -5.65
CA LEU A 37 1.54 1.53 -5.71
C LEU A 37 1.24 2.95 -6.20
N ARG A 38 0.21 3.12 -7.03
CA ARG A 38 -0.43 4.41 -7.25
C ARG A 38 -1.88 4.33 -6.81
N VAL A 39 -2.28 5.18 -5.89
CA VAL A 39 -3.60 5.17 -5.27
C VAL A 39 -4.37 6.39 -5.73
N LYS A 40 -5.52 6.15 -6.34
CA LYS A 40 -6.45 7.20 -6.76
C LYS A 40 -7.53 7.39 -5.70
N VAL A 41 -7.74 8.62 -5.28
CA VAL A 41 -8.70 8.99 -4.22
C VAL A 41 -9.57 10.15 -4.66
N LYS A 42 -10.81 10.20 -4.15
CA LYS A 42 -11.78 11.28 -4.41
C LYS A 42 -11.39 12.62 -3.80
N GLU A 43 -10.82 12.55 -2.60
CA GLU A 43 -10.37 13.69 -1.82
C GLU A 43 -9.21 13.18 -0.96
N SER A 44 -8.26 14.05 -0.63
CA SER A 44 -7.08 13.73 0.16
C SER A 44 -7.07 14.59 1.41
N THR A 45 -7.42 13.98 2.54
CA THR A 45 -7.27 14.58 3.87
C THR A 45 -6.09 13.98 4.59
N ALA A 46 -5.54 14.72 5.56
CA ALA A 46 -4.44 14.22 6.39
C ALA A 46 -4.81 12.91 7.13
N GLU A 47 -6.07 12.76 7.52
CA GLU A 47 -6.59 11.55 8.19
C GLU A 47 -6.59 10.35 7.24
N GLN A 48 -7.04 10.52 6.00
CA GLN A 48 -7.04 9.47 4.98
C GLN A 48 -5.62 9.01 4.60
N ILE A 49 -4.66 9.93 4.58
CA ILE A 49 -3.25 9.60 4.38
C ILE A 49 -2.74 8.70 5.51
N ILE A 50 -3.08 9.02 6.76
CA ILE A 50 -2.71 8.19 7.92
C ILE A 50 -3.35 6.80 7.81
N GLU A 51 -4.64 6.72 7.49
CA GLU A 51 -5.35 5.44 7.32
C GLU A 51 -4.74 4.57 6.22
N LEU A 52 -4.33 5.18 5.09
CA LEU A 52 -3.64 4.48 4.00
C LEU A 52 -2.30 3.91 4.46
N VAL A 53 -1.50 4.71 5.16
CA VAL A 53 -0.18 4.31 5.66
C VAL A 53 -0.31 3.18 6.68
N ASP A 54 -1.28 3.28 7.60
CA ASP A 54 -1.56 2.23 8.57
C ASP A 54 -1.99 0.92 7.89
N ALA A 55 -2.86 1.00 6.88
CA ALA A 55 -3.32 -0.15 6.11
C ALA A 55 -2.18 -0.89 5.39
N ILE A 56 -1.20 -0.15 4.86
CA ILE A 56 0.00 -0.70 4.21
C ILE A 56 0.94 -1.31 5.25
N ASN A 57 1.29 -0.56 6.30
CA ASN A 57 2.27 -0.97 7.32
C ASN A 57 1.80 -2.20 8.09
N LYS A 58 0.50 -2.29 8.42
CA LYS A 58 -0.07 -3.43 9.13
C LYS A 58 0.19 -4.76 8.42
N VAL A 59 0.20 -4.75 7.09
CA VAL A 59 0.43 -5.95 6.28
C VAL A 59 1.92 -6.11 5.97
N ALA A 60 2.58 -5.03 5.53
CA ALA A 60 3.99 -5.03 5.14
C ALA A 60 4.95 -5.41 6.27
N MET A 61 4.55 -5.17 7.52
CA MET A 61 5.33 -5.43 8.73
C MET A 61 4.69 -6.49 9.66
N ALA A 62 3.76 -7.29 9.15
CA ALA A 62 3.05 -8.30 9.95
C ALA A 62 3.95 -9.45 10.44
N SER A 63 5.15 -9.61 9.86
CA SER A 63 6.12 -10.64 10.24
C SER A 63 7.14 -10.09 11.24
N ASP A 64 7.48 -10.89 12.26
CA ASP A 64 8.59 -10.60 13.16
C ASP A 64 9.97 -10.86 12.51
N ASN A 65 9.99 -11.45 11.30
CA ASN A 65 11.22 -11.69 10.54
C ASN A 65 11.45 -10.57 9.51
N PRO A 66 12.54 -9.78 9.61
CA PRO A 66 12.81 -8.68 8.68
C PRO A 66 12.99 -9.09 7.21
N GLU A 67 13.35 -10.35 6.94
CA GLU A 67 13.53 -10.88 5.58
C GLU A 67 12.20 -11.04 4.81
N ASP A 68 11.10 -11.19 5.54
CA ASP A 68 9.75 -11.29 5.00
C ASP A 68 9.10 -9.90 4.80
N TRP A 69 9.76 -8.82 5.26
CA TRP A 69 9.25 -7.47 5.12
C TRP A 69 9.23 -7.05 3.66
N VAL A 70 8.23 -6.25 3.31
CA VAL A 70 8.03 -5.72 1.97
C VAL A 70 8.15 -4.20 2.03
N PHE A 71 9.12 -3.63 1.32
CA PHE A 71 9.25 -2.18 1.21
C PHE A 71 8.29 -1.65 0.15
N VAL A 72 7.35 -0.81 0.56
CA VAL A 72 6.31 -0.27 -0.33
C VAL A 72 6.60 1.19 -0.64
N TYR A 73 6.71 1.50 -1.92
CA TYR A 73 6.68 2.86 -2.46
C TYR A 73 5.26 3.15 -2.94
N TRP A 74 4.70 4.32 -2.62
CA TRP A 74 3.40 4.73 -3.13
C TRP A 74 3.35 6.18 -3.63
N GLU A 75 2.48 6.39 -4.60
CA GLU A 75 2.11 7.67 -5.18
C GLU A 75 0.60 7.89 -5.04
N TRP A 76 0.18 9.15 -4.96
CA TRP A 76 -1.22 9.52 -4.92
C TRP A 76 -1.63 10.27 -6.18
N GLU A 77 -2.88 10.05 -6.61
CA GLU A 77 -3.54 10.81 -7.67
C GLU A 77 -4.87 11.35 -7.13
N GLU A 78 -5.03 12.66 -7.15
CA GLU A 78 -6.22 13.37 -6.67
C GLU A 78 -7.07 13.79 -7.88
N GLU A 79 -8.33 13.34 -7.93
CA GLU A 79 -9.31 13.94 -8.84
C GLU A 79 -9.92 15.20 -8.19
N LYS A 80 -9.94 16.31 -8.94
CA LYS A 80 -10.51 17.59 -8.53
C LYS A 80 -11.89 17.81 -9.12
#